data_AF-A0A377LZS9-F1
#
_entry.id   AF-A0A377LZS9-F1
#
_cell.length_a   1.000
_cell.length_b   1.000
_cell.length_c   1.000
_cell.angle_alpha   90.00
_cell.angle_beta   90.00
_cell.angle_gamma   90.00
#
_symmetry.space_group_name_H-M   'P 1'
#
loop_
_entity.id
_entity.type
_entity.pdbx_description
1 polymer ?
#
loop_
_entity_poly.entity_id
_entity_poly.type
_entity_poly.pdbx_seq_one_letter_code
_entity_poly.pdbx_strand_id
1 'polypeptide(L)' 'MVVMSNGDDGEKVICLGENYGNKTWRDFLGNREETVTTAADGEGTFTCKGGSVSVWVIEDAL' A
#
# COMPACT_ATOMS: atom_id res chain seq x y z
N MET A 1 -1.11 -6.67 -0.05
CA MET A 1 -1.66 -6.05 -1.27
C MET A 1 -0.53 -5.87 -2.28
N VAL A 2 -0.81 -5.96 -3.58
CA VAL A 2 0.20 -5.76 -4.62
C VAL A 2 -0.25 -4.62 -5.53
N VAL A 3 0.62 -3.64 -5.75
CA VAL A 3 0.44 -2.55 -6.72
C VAL A 3 1.58 -2.61 -7.73
N MET A 4 1.27 -2.45 -9.01
CA MET A 4 2.24 -2.50 -10.09
C MET A 4 2.07 -1.29 -11.00
N SER A 5 3.19 -0.75 -11.48
CA SER A 5 3.19 0.21 -12.59
C SER A 5 4.20 -0.19 -13.64
N ASN A 6 3.78 -0.17 -14.91
CA ASN A 6 4.64 -0.45 -16.07
C ASN A 6 5.08 0.83 -16.80
N GLY A 7 4.75 2.00 -16.27
CA GLY A 7 5.12 3.31 -16.80
C GLY A 7 5.73 4.16 -15.69
N ASP A 8 5.24 5.39 -15.54
CA ASP A 8 5.60 6.28 -14.43
C ASP A 8 5.06 5.78 -13.08
N ASP A 9 5.34 6.52 -12.01
CA ASP A 9 4.79 6.25 -10.68
C ASP A 9 3.26 6.06 -10.73
N GLY A 10 2.79 5.02 -10.05
CA GLY A 10 1.38 4.67 -10.00
C GLY A 10 0.82 4.80 -8.59
N GLU A 11 -0.45 5.17 -8.50
CA GLU A 11 -1.21 5.17 -7.26
C GLU A 11 -2.54 4.44 -7.43
N LYS A 12 -3.02 3.85 -6.33
CA LYS A 12 -4.33 3.21 -6.24
C LYS A 12 -4.97 3.53 -4.90
N VAL A 13 -6.16 4.13 -4.96
CA VAL A 13 -7.08 4.21 -3.81
C VAL A 13 -7.82 2.89 -3.72
N ILE A 14 -7.77 2.24 -2.57
CA ILE A 14 -8.35 0.91 -2.36
C ILE A 14 -9.14 0.90 -1.06
N CYS A 15 -10.40 0.45 -1.14
CA CYS A 15 -11.27 0.25 0.01
C CYS A 15 -11.20 -1.23 0.43
N LEU A 16 -10.46 -1.51 1.52
CA LEU A 16 -10.26 -2.87 2.04
C LEU A 16 -11.38 -3.30 3.02
N GLY A 17 -12.18 -2.35 3.50
CA GLY A 17 -13.22 -2.55 4.50
C GLY A 17 -12.70 -2.40 5.94
N GLU A 18 -13.63 -2.20 6.87
CA GLU A 18 -13.37 -1.80 8.27
C GLU A 18 -12.40 -2.72 9.02
N ASN A 19 -12.33 -4.01 8.66
CA ASN A 19 -11.37 -4.95 9.25
C ASN A 19 -9.90 -4.56 9.03
N TYR A 20 -9.63 -3.76 8.00
CA TYR A 20 -8.33 -3.20 7.67
C TYR A 20 -8.27 -1.71 8.00
N GLY A 21 -9.19 -1.19 8.81
CA GLY A 21 -9.17 0.20 9.24
C GLY A 21 -8.06 0.49 10.25
N ASN A 22 -7.50 1.70 10.17
CA ASN A 22 -6.41 2.16 11.04
C ASN A 22 -5.19 1.20 11.05
N LYS A 23 -4.91 0.54 9.93
CA LYS A 23 -3.75 -0.34 9.78
C LYS A 23 -2.62 0.39 9.08
N THR A 24 -1.42 0.25 9.61
CA THR A 24 -0.20 0.76 8.98
C THR A 24 0.41 -0.32 8.10
N TRP A 25 0.73 0.06 6.87
CA TRP A 25 1.27 -0.78 5.83
C TRP A 25 2.65 -0.28 5.42
N ARG A 26 3.54 -1.20 5.09
CA ARG A 26 4.86 -0.93 4.52
C ARG A 26 5.10 -1.75 3.25
N ASP A 27 5.94 -1.25 2.36
CA ASP A 27 6.38 -2.03 1.21
C ASP A 27 7.41 -3.09 1.64
N PHE A 28 7.06 -4.36 1.45
CA PHE A 28 7.90 -5.49 1.77
C PHE A 28 9.14 -5.58 0.88
N LEU A 29 9.05 -5.10 -0.36
CA LEU A 29 10.17 -5.13 -1.31
C LEU A 29 11.16 -3.98 -1.13
N GLY A 30 10.82 -2.99 -0.29
CA GLY A 30 11.66 -1.81 -0.07
C GLY A 30 11.73 -0.86 -1.26
N ASN A 31 10.82 -0.96 -2.25
CA ASN A 31 10.77 0.01 -3.35
C ASN A 31 10.20 1.36 -2.89
N ARG A 32 9.34 1.35 -1.86
CA ARG A 32 8.88 2.53 -1.12
C ARG A 32 9.37 2.50 0.32
N GLU A 33 9.84 3.64 0.82
CA GLU A 33 10.22 3.82 2.23
C GLU A 33 9.05 4.40 3.05
N GLU A 34 8.07 5.01 2.38
CA GLU A 34 6.87 5.53 3.03
C GLU A 34 5.97 4.41 3.61
N THR A 35 5.23 4.75 4.66
CA THR A 35 4.15 3.93 5.20
C THR A 35 2.79 4.49 4.80
N VAL A 36 1.81 3.60 4.64
CA VAL A 36 0.42 3.96 4.37
C VAL A 36 -0.42 3.57 5.58
N THR A 37 -1.16 4.51 6.15
CA THR A 37 -2.15 4.20 7.19
C THR A 37 -3.54 4.33 6.60
N THR A 38 -4.33 3.26 6.66
CA THR A 38 -5.72 3.27 6.18
C THR A 38 -6.63 4.05 7.13
N ALA A 39 -7.66 4.67 6.58
CA ALA A 39 -8.75 5.28 7.33
C ALA A 39 -9.55 4.23 8.12
N ALA A 40 -10.48 4.67 8.97
CA ALA A 40 -11.24 3.77 9.85
C ALA A 40 -12.11 2.75 9.09
N ASP A 41 -12.55 3.08 7.88
CA ASP A 41 -13.31 2.20 6.97
C ASP A 41 -12.43 1.29 6.09
N GLY A 42 -11.11 1.37 6.26
CA GLY A 42 -10.14 0.60 5.49
C GLY A 42 -9.82 1.19 4.12
N GLU A 43 -10.19 2.44 3.82
CA GLU A 43 -9.70 3.13 2.64
C GLU A 43 -8.23 3.55 2.81
N GLY A 44 -7.40 3.36 1.78
CA GLY A 44 -6.05 3.86 1.75
C GLY A 44 -5.54 4.09 0.33
N THR A 45 -4.58 5.00 0.19
CA THR A 45 -3.90 5.29 -1.07
C THR A 45 -2.53 4.62 -1.07
N PHE A 46 -2.33 3.69 -2.01
CA PHE A 46 -1.11 2.91 -2.13
C PHE A 46 -0.36 3.29 -3.39
N THR A 47 0.94 3.54 -3.25
CA THR A 47 1.81 3.97 -4.35
C THR A 47 2.69 2.82 -4.83
N CYS A 48 3.22 2.96 -6.04
CA CYS A 48 4.21 2.08 -6.64
C CYS A 48 5.15 2.94 -7.48
N LYS A 49 6.45 2.67 -7.44
CA LYS A 49 7.39 3.35 -8.34
C LYS A 49 7.13 2.92 -9.79
N GLY A 50 7.43 3.80 -10.74
CA GLY A 50 7.37 3.47 -12.16
C GLY A 50 8.23 2.27 -12.52
N GLY A 51 7.76 1.46 -13.48
CA GLY A 51 8.42 0.24 -13.95
C GLY A 51 8.69 -0.80 -12.85
N SER A 52 7.91 -0.80 -11.77
CA SER A 52 8.16 -1.65 -10.59
C SER A 52 6.88 -2.28 -10.03
N VAL A 53 7.05 -3.05 -8.96
CA VAL A 53 6.00 -3.64 -8.15
C VAL A 53 6.26 -3.32 -6.68
N SER A 54 5.23 -2.93 -5.94
CA SER A 54 5.26 -2.77 -4.49
C SER A 54 4.30 -3.77 -3.83
N VAL A 55 4.79 -4.42 -2.78
CA VAL A 55 4.03 -5.42 -2.01
C VAL A 55 3.78 -4.88 -0.62
N TRP A 56 2.59 -4.32 -0.43
CA TRP A 56 2.18 -3.71 0.83
C TRP A 56 1.73 -4.78 1.83
N VAL A 57 2.37 -4.81 2.99
CA VAL A 57 2.06 -5.71 4.11
C VAL A 57 1.76 -4.90 5.37
N ILE A 58 0.89 -5.40 6.23
CA ILE A 58 0.61 -4.78 7.54
C ILE A 58 1.88 -4.89 8.38
N GLU A 59 2.32 -3.78 8.96
CA GLU A 59 3.59 -3.70 9.69
C GLU A 59 3.63 -4.68 10.87
N ASP A 60 2.54 -4.77 11.64
CA ASP A 60 2.40 -5.67 12.80
C ASP A 60 2.18 -7.15 12.45
N ALA A 61 2.11 -7.51 11.17
CA ALA A 61 1.83 -8.88 10.73
C ALA A 61 3.10 -9.72 10.47
N LEU A 62 4.29 -9.19 10.80
CA LEU A 62 5.59 -9.85 10.62
C LEU A 62 6.20 -10.32 11.94
#